data_AF-A0A932TGG9-F1
#
_entry.id   AF-A0A932TGG9-F1
#
_cell.length_a   1.000
_cell.length_b   1.000
_cell.length_c   1.000
_cell.angle_alpha   90.00
_cell.angle_beta   90.00
_cell.angle_gamma   90.00
#
_symmetry.space_group_name_H-M   'P 1'
#
loop_
_entity.id
_entity.type
_entity.pdbx_description
1 polymer ?
#
loop_
_entity_poly.entity_id
_entity_poly.type
_entity_poly.pdbx_seq_one_letter_code
_entity_poly.pdbx_strand_id
1 'polypeptide(L)' 'SMIGHCLGAAGGLEAVATIQAIRTGWLHPTKNLDDPEPALGDLDPVAHVKKRHEIRVALSNSFGFGGHNSTLVFAPYRS' A
#
# COMPACT_ATOMS: atom_id res chain seq x y z
N SER A 1 0.95 -10.46 -3.16
CA SER A 1 1.08 -10.02 -1.76
C SER A 1 2.27 -10.73 -1.11
N MET A 2 3.05 -10.05 -0.26
CA MET A 2 4.19 -10.67 0.45
C MET A 2 3.79 -11.39 1.74
N ILE A 3 2.67 -11.02 2.35
CA ILE A 3 2.19 -11.54 3.64
C ILE A 3 0.82 -12.21 3.55
N GLY A 4 0.26 -12.32 2.35
CA GLY A 4 -1.09 -12.86 2.12
C GLY A 4 -2.20 -11.88 2.49
N HIS A 5 -3.42 -12.39 2.67
CA HIS A 5 -4.59 -11.64 3.10
C HIS A 5 -4.93 -12.00 4.56
N CYS A 6 -4.57 -11.13 5.50
CA CYS A 6 -4.71 -11.38 6.93
C CYS A 6 -6.12 -11.09 7.48
N LEU A 7 -7.15 -11.09 6.62
CA LEU A 7 -8.54 -10.79 6.97
C LEU A 7 -8.65 -9.51 7.81
N GLY A 8 -9.30 -9.57 8.97
CA GLY A 8 -9.48 -8.40 9.85
C GLY A 8 -8.18 -7.74 10.32
N ALA A 9 -7.05 -8.46 10.32
CA ALA A 9 -5.76 -7.88 10.69
C ALA A 9 -5.06 -7.12 9.55
N ALA A 10 -5.52 -7.28 8.30
CA ALA A 10 -4.87 -6.69 7.12
C ALA A 10 -4.73 -5.17 7.23
N GLY A 11 -5.81 -4.46 7.61
CA GLY A 11 -5.79 -3.00 7.71
C GLY A 11 -4.76 -2.45 8.70
N GLY A 12 -4.51 -3.16 9.81
CA GLY A 12 -3.47 -2.76 10.77
C GLY A 12 -2.06 -2.94 10.22
N LEU A 13 -1.80 -4.06 9.55
CA LEU A 13 -0.50 -4.34 8.92
C LEU A 13 -0.22 -3.36 7.77
N GLU A 14 -1.22 -3.07 6.95
CA GLU A 14 -1.16 -2.10 5.86
C GLU A 14 -0.91 -0.68 6.38
N ALA A 15 -1.56 -0.29 7.48
CA ALA A 15 -1.33 1.01 8.11
C ALA A 15 0.12 1.15 8.61
N VAL A 16 0.66 0.12 9.29
CA VAL A 16 2.06 0.12 9.73
C VAL A 16 3.02 0.21 8.54
N ALA A 17 2.79 -0.59 7.49
CA ALA A 17 3.60 -0.55 6.28
C ALA A 17 3.55 0.83 5.59
N THR A 18 2.37 1.46 5.54
CA THR A 18 2.15 2.79 4.98
C THR A 18 2.91 3.86 5.76
N ILE A 19 2.84 3.84 7.10
CA ILE A 19 3.59 4.75 7.96
C ILE A 19 5.10 4.55 7.79
N GLN A 20 5.58 3.31 7.68
CA GLN A 20 7.01 3.04 7.45
C GLN A 20 7.47 3.53 6.06
N ALA A 21 6.62 3.42 5.03
CA ALA A 21 6.91 4.01 3.73
C ALA A 21 7.06 5.53 3.82
N ILE A 22 6.18 6.22 4.57
CA ILE A 22 6.30 7.67 4.83
C ILE A 22 7.62 7.99 5.54
N ARG A 23 7.97 7.24 6.59
CA ARG A 23 9.17 7.51 7.41
C ARG A 23 10.48 7.26 6.67
N THR A 24 10.53 6.23 5.82
CA THR A 24 11.78 5.78 5.19
C THR A 24 11.90 6.20 3.73
N GLY A 25 10.79 6.57 3.11
CA GLY A 25 10.65 6.81 1.68
C GLY A 25 10.65 5.55 0.82
N TRP A 26 10.73 4.35 1.42
CA TRP A 26 10.78 3.09 0.65
C TRP A 26 9.39 2.48 0.51
N LEU A 27 8.96 2.28 -0.74
CA LEU A 27 7.78 1.52 -1.09
C LEU A 27 8.18 0.07 -1.31
N HIS A 28 7.47 -0.84 -0.66
CA HIS A 28 7.65 -2.27 -0.84
C HIS A 28 7.24 -2.69 -2.26
N PRO A 29 7.86 -3.72 -2.83
CA PRO A 29 7.46 -4.21 -4.14
C PRO A 29 6.18 -5.03 -4.07
N THR A 30 5.38 -4.94 -5.13
CA THR A 30 4.39 -5.94 -5.45
C THR A 30 5.11 -7.12 -6.10
N LYS A 31 5.35 -8.18 -5.31
CA LYS A 31 5.98 -9.41 -5.80
C LYS A 31 5.02 -10.21 -6.68
N ASN A 32 5.60 -10.98 -7.62
CA ASN A 32 4.89 -11.93 -8.52
C ASN A 32 3.90 -11.24 -9.48
N LEU A 33 4.25 -10.05 -10.00
CA LEU A 33 3.44 -9.31 -10.97
C LEU A 33 4.13 -9.29 -12.33
N ASP A 34 4.22 -10.45 -12.98
CA ASP A 34 4.96 -10.62 -14.24
C ASP A 34 4.16 -10.15 -15.47
N ASP A 35 2.82 -10.20 -15.40
CA ASP A 35 1.89 -9.82 -16.48
C ASP A 35 0.81 -8.87 -15.93
N PRO A 36 1.06 -7.55 -15.88
CA PRO A 36 0.11 -6.58 -15.35
C PRO A 36 -1.06 -6.36 -16.30
N GLU A 37 -2.27 -6.33 -15.74
CA GLU A 37 -3.50 -6.11 -16.50
C GLU A 37 -3.49 -4.78 -17.27
N PRO A 38 -3.86 -4.75 -18.57
CA PRO A 38 -3.89 -3.51 -19.35
C PRO A 38 -4.78 -2.42 -18.74
N ALA A 39 -5.82 -2.81 -18.01
CA ALA A 39 -6.73 -1.89 -17.32
C ALA A 39 -6.07 -1.09 -16.19
N LEU A 40 -4.87 -1.49 -15.74
CA LEU A 40 -4.07 -0.74 -14.77
C LEU A 40 -3.64 0.63 -15.32
N GLY A 41 -3.55 0.77 -16.65
CA GLY A 41 -3.19 2.01 -17.33
C GLY A 41 -1.82 2.53 -16.87
N ASP A 42 -1.77 3.81 -16.50
CA ASP A 42 -0.53 4.49 -16.09
C ASP A 42 -0.20 4.33 -14.60
N LEU A 43 -0.96 3.52 -13.85
CA LEU A 43 -0.70 3.32 -12.42
C LEU A 43 0.55 2.46 -12.23
N ASP A 44 1.48 2.94 -11.40
CA ASP A 44 2.71 2.21 -11.05
C ASP A 44 2.48 1.32 -9.79
N PRO A 45 2.39 -0.01 -9.94
CA PRO A 45 2.15 -0.92 -8.81
C PRO A 45 3.44 -1.28 -8.06
N VAL A 46 4.59 -0.69 -8.41
CA VAL A 46 5.91 -1.01 -7.83
C VAL A 46 6.24 -2.50 -8.01
N ALA A 47 6.14 -3.00 -9.25
CA ALA A 47 6.37 -4.42 -9.55
C ALA A 47 7.82 -4.85 -9.29
N HIS A 48 8.00 -5.98 -8.58
CA HIS A 48 9.25 -6.71 -8.29
C HIS A 48 10.33 -5.98 -7.47
N VAL A 49 10.61 -4.72 -7.77
CA VAL A 49 11.71 -3.95 -7.18
C VAL A 49 11.15 -2.79 -6.38
N LYS A 50 11.62 -2.67 -5.12
CA LYS A 50 11.25 -1.55 -4.24
C LYS A 50 11.63 -0.22 -4.90
N LYS A 51 10.82 0.82 -4.67
CA LYS A 51 11.08 2.18 -5.17
C LYS A 51 11.19 3.16 -4.01
N ARG A 52 11.97 4.23 -4.20
CA ARG A 52 12.10 5.29 -3.20
C ARG A 52 11.36 6.54 -3.67
N HIS A 53 10.53 7.09 -2.80
CA HIS A 53 9.74 8.30 -3.04
C HIS A 53 9.83 9.23 -1.83
N GLU A 54 9.70 10.53 -2.07
CA GLU A 54 9.38 11.47 -1.00
C GLU A 54 7.86 11.44 -0.77
N ILE A 55 7.43 10.76 0.29
CA ILE A 55 6.00 10.57 0.57
C ILE A 55 5.55 11.59 1.62
N ARG A 56 4.70 12.52 1.20
CA ARG A 56 4.14 13.56 2.09
C ARG A 56 2.77 13.17 2.64
N VAL A 57 2.03 12.36 1.90
CA VAL A 57 0.71 11.83 2.26
C VAL A 57 0.59 10.44 1.63
N ALA A 58 -0.03 9.50 2.33
CA ALA A 58 -0.36 8.18 1.79
C ALA A 58 -1.73 7.69 2.27
N LEU A 59 -2.34 6.82 1.46
CA LEU A 59 -3.64 6.19 1.72
C LEU A 59 -3.44 4.69 1.98
N SER A 60 -4.21 4.15 2.92
CA SER A 60 -4.35 2.71 3.15
C SER A 60 -5.83 2.35 2.99
N ASN A 61 -6.15 1.64 1.91
CA ASN A 61 -7.52 1.25 1.55
C ASN A 61 -7.79 -0.19 1.95
N SER A 62 -8.95 -0.46 2.53
CA SER A 62 -9.41 -1.82 2.86
C SER A 62 -10.86 -1.99 2.42
N PHE A 63 -11.09 -2.94 1.52
CA PHE A 63 -12.40 -3.27 0.96
C PHE A 63 -12.74 -4.72 1.33
N GLY A 64 -13.51 -4.89 2.39
CA GLY A 64 -13.88 -6.17 2.96
C GLY A 64 -15.18 -6.74 2.39
N PHE A 65 -15.39 -8.04 2.65
CA PHE A 65 -16.62 -8.73 2.28
C PHE A 65 -17.87 -8.07 2.88
N GLY A 66 -19.01 -8.19 2.20
CA GLY A 66 -20.26 -7.57 2.62
C GLY A 66 -20.35 -6.07 2.35
N GLY A 67 -19.42 -5.51 1.57
CA GLY A 67 -19.43 -4.09 1.20
C GLY A 67 -18.81 -3.16 2.25
N HIS A 68 -17.99 -3.68 3.16
CA HIS A 68 -17.30 -2.88 4.17
C HIS A 68 -16.10 -2.17 3.56
N ASN A 69 -16.26 -0.89 3.24
CA ASN A 69 -15.20 -0.08 2.64
C ASN A 69 -14.63 0.91 3.66
N SER A 70 -13.31 0.91 3.83
CA SER A 70 -12.60 1.81 4.75
C SER A 70 -11.33 2.36 4.10
N THR A 71 -10.97 3.58 4.47
CA THR A 71 -9.75 4.26 3.99
C THR A 71 -9.17 5.09 5.11
N LEU A 72 -7.86 4.95 5.32
CA LEU A 72 -7.08 5.74 6.26
C LEU A 72 -6.09 6.62 5.49
N VAL A 73 -5.92 7.87 5.93
CA VAL A 73 -4.96 8.82 5.36
C VAL A 73 -3.90 9.14 6.41
N PHE A 74 -2.63 9.03 6.03
CA PHE A 74 -1.50 9.33 6.90
C PHE A 74 -0.61 10.41 6.28
N ALA A 75 -0.06 11.26 7.14
CA ALA A 75 0.95 12.25 6.80
C ALA A 75 1.98 12.36 7.95
N PRO A 76 3.23 12.79 7.69
CA PRO A 76 4.18 13.07 8.74
C PRO A 76 3.61 14.06 9.77
N TYR A 77 3.80 13.74 11.05
CA TYR A 77 3.45 14.67 12.12
C TYR A 77 4.35 15.91 12.05
N ARG A 78 3.74 17.09 12.16
CA ARG A 78 4.42 18.39 12.25
C ARG A 78 3.95 19.06 13.53
N SER A 79 4.88 19.35 14.44
CA SER A 79 4.65 20.14 15.65
C SER A 79 4.61 21.62 15.36
#